data_AF-A0A3P7X7J1-F1
#
_entry.id   AF-A0A3P7X7J1-F1
#
_cell.length_a   1.000
_cell.length_b   1.000
_cell.length_c   1.000
_cell.angle_alpha   90.00
_cell.angle_beta   90.00
_cell.angle_gamma   90.00
#
_symmetry.space_group_name_H-M   'P 1'
#
loop_
_entity.id
_entity.type
_entity.pdbx_description
1 polymer ?
#
loop_
_entity_poly.entity_id
_entity_poly.type
_entity_poly.pdbx_seq_one_letter_code
_entity_poly.pdbx_strand_id
1 'polypeptide(L)'
;MRLFFREKIRRLPSVCVRKDGRMVGFYGIEALGWLNHQFVFQEHRNKGLGTLMEIAHAAGMKVCKLVELRNLSTLDSSKRSKYWTLAKENDKEVVINYLDLFK
;
A
#
# COMPACT_ATOMS: atom_id res chain seq x y z
N MET A 1 -3.40 12.13 -18.94
CA MET A 1 -3.22 11.59 -17.56
C MET A 1 -4.49 10.93 -16.96
N ARG A 2 -5.71 11.47 -17.14
CA ARG A 2 -6.96 10.85 -16.60
C ARG A 2 -7.32 9.47 -17.16
N LEU A 3 -7.04 9.22 -18.44
CA LEU A 3 -7.35 7.94 -19.11
C LEU A 3 -6.61 6.77 -18.44
N PHE A 4 -5.34 6.94 -18.10
CA PHE A 4 -4.51 5.87 -17.54
C PHE A 4 -5.00 5.37 -16.18
N PHE A 5 -5.35 6.27 -15.26
CA PHE A 5 -5.81 5.89 -13.93
C PHE A 5 -7.21 5.23 -13.96
N ARG A 6 -8.09 5.71 -14.84
CA ARG A 6 -9.41 5.09 -15.06
C ARG A 6 -9.26 3.65 -15.54
N GLU A 7 -8.38 3.42 -16.51
CA GLU A 7 -8.19 2.07 -17.04
C GLU A 7 -7.49 1.14 -16.03
N LYS A 8 -6.59 1.66 -15.18
CA LYS A 8 -6.01 0.94 -14.03
C LYS A 8 -7.11 0.45 -13.08
N ILE A 9 -7.99 1.34 -12.61
CA ILE A 9 -9.09 0.96 -11.70
C ILE A 9 -10.01 -0.10 -12.33
N ARG A 10 -10.28 -0.01 -13.64
CA ARG A 10 -11.19 -0.94 -14.32
C ARG A 10 -10.60 -2.33 -14.55
N ARG A 11 -9.27 -2.48 -14.59
CA ARG A 11 -8.60 -3.72 -15.00
C ARG A 11 -7.72 -4.34 -13.93
N LEU A 12 -7.26 -3.54 -12.96
CA LEU A 12 -6.40 -4.00 -11.90
C LEU A 12 -7.16 -3.99 -10.58
N PRO A 13 -6.92 -4.99 -9.71
CA PRO A 13 -7.42 -4.96 -8.34
C PRO A 13 -7.15 -3.61 -7.68
N SER A 14 -8.20 -3.06 -7.08
CA SER A 14 -8.15 -1.80 -6.36
C SER A 14 -9.01 -1.95 -5.11
N VAL A 15 -8.52 -1.45 -3.98
CA VAL A 15 -9.26 -1.47 -2.71
C VAL A 15 -9.59 -0.05 -2.30
N CYS A 16 -10.78 0.15 -1.75
CA CYS A 16 -11.16 1.40 -1.11
C CYS A 16 -11.82 1.12 0.24
N VAL A 17 -11.67 2.07 1.16
CA VAL A 17 -12.43 2.11 2.41
C VAL A 17 -13.54 3.14 2.25
N ARG A 18 -14.75 2.77 2.65
CA ARG A 18 -15.90 3.67 2.69
C ARG A 18 -16.38 3.86 4.12
N LYS A 19 -16.83 5.07 4.41
CA LYS A 19 -17.57 5.42 5.63
C LYS A 19 -18.80 6.21 5.19
N ASP A 20 -19.99 5.78 5.63
CA ASP A 20 -21.27 6.44 5.33
C ASP A 20 -21.46 6.65 3.81
N GLY A 21 -21.14 5.61 3.02
CA GLY A 21 -21.20 5.61 1.55
C GLY A 21 -20.08 6.38 0.84
N ARG A 22 -19.31 7.21 1.55
CA ARG A 22 -18.24 8.05 0.99
C ARG A 22 -16.88 7.36 1.08
N MET A 23 -16.05 7.53 0.05
CA MET A 23 -14.69 7.00 0.05
C MET A 23 -13.81 7.81 1.00
N VAL A 24 -13.10 7.13 1.89
CA VAL A 24 -12.21 7.74 2.90
C VAL A 24 -10.75 7.30 2.74
N GLY A 25 -10.50 6.36 1.85
CA GLY A 25 -9.17 5.98 1.41
C GLY A 25 -9.25 5.02 0.23
N PHE A 26 -8.16 4.95 -0.53
CA PHE A 26 -8.00 3.99 -1.63
C PHE A 26 -6.55 3.53 -1.73
N TYR A 27 -6.36 2.38 -2.33
CA TYR A 27 -5.06 1.85 -2.70
C TYR A 27 -5.22 1.14 -4.04
N GLY A 28 -4.46 1.58 -5.05
CA GLY A 28 -4.36 0.89 -6.33
C GLY A 28 -3.15 -0.04 -6.38
N ILE A 29 -3.02 -0.72 -7.51
CA ILE A 29 -1.81 -1.46 -7.85
C ILE A 29 -1.28 -1.04 -9.22
N GLU A 30 -0.02 -1.34 -9.46
CA GLU A 30 0.59 -1.32 -10.78
C GLU A 30 0.80 -2.75 -11.31
N ALA A 31 1.40 -2.82 -12.50
CA ALA A 31 1.79 -4.10 -13.09
C ALA A 31 2.63 -4.92 -12.10
N LEU A 32 2.57 -6.25 -12.22
CA LEU A 32 3.34 -7.20 -11.41
C LEU A 32 2.98 -7.20 -9.91
N GLY A 33 1.83 -6.65 -9.50
CA GLY A 33 1.35 -6.73 -8.10
C GLY A 33 1.95 -5.67 -7.17
N TRP A 34 2.53 -4.61 -7.73
CA TRP A 34 3.16 -3.55 -6.97
C TRP A 34 2.09 -2.64 -6.39
N LEU A 35 2.00 -2.54 -5.07
CA LEU A 35 1.09 -1.60 -4.45
C LEU A 35 1.61 -0.18 -4.63
N ASN A 36 0.83 0.63 -5.35
CA ASN A 36 1.15 2.04 -5.58
C ASN A 36 -0.09 2.92 -5.38
N HIS A 37 0.09 4.22 -5.18
CA HIS A 37 -1.00 5.17 -5.04
C HIS A 37 -1.89 4.93 -3.80
N GLN A 38 -1.30 4.60 -2.65
CA GLN A 38 -2.03 4.60 -1.39
C GLN A 38 -2.42 6.03 -1.00
N PHE A 39 -3.68 6.24 -0.64
CA PHE A 39 -4.12 7.51 -0.09
C PHE A 39 -5.22 7.32 0.95
N VAL A 40 -5.09 8.08 2.04
CA VAL A 40 -6.12 8.21 3.08
C VAL A 40 -6.35 9.70 3.30
N PHE A 41 -7.62 10.13 3.24
CA PHE A 41 -8.02 11.50 3.51
C PHE A 41 -7.61 11.90 4.93
N GLN A 42 -7.13 13.14 5.11
CA GLN A 42 -6.39 13.55 6.30
C GLN A 42 -7.16 13.34 7.61
N GLU A 43 -8.45 13.68 7.61
CA GLU A 43 -9.42 13.49 8.70
C GLU A 43 -9.68 12.02 9.06
N HIS A 44 -9.25 11.09 8.20
CA HIS A 44 -9.36 9.64 8.38
C HIS A 44 -8.01 8.94 8.61
N ARG A 45 -6.88 9.68 8.68
CA ARG A 45 -5.55 9.11 8.95
C ARG A 45 -5.40 8.62 10.39
N ASN A 46 -4.32 7.88 10.65
CA ASN A 46 -3.95 7.31 11.96
C ASN A 46 -4.99 6.34 12.57
N LYS A 47 -5.85 5.76 11.72
CA LYS A 47 -6.89 4.79 12.10
C LYS A 47 -6.64 3.37 11.55
N GLY A 48 -5.41 3.10 11.08
CA GLY A 48 -5.02 1.81 10.49
C GLY A 48 -5.57 1.53 9.08
N LEU A 49 -6.26 2.49 8.45
CA LEU A 49 -6.91 2.28 7.14
C LEU A 49 -5.95 1.89 6.02
N GLY A 50 -4.73 2.46 6.02
CA GLY A 50 -3.70 2.11 5.04
C GLY A 50 -3.33 0.63 5.11
N THR A 51 -3.05 0.13 6.32
CA THR A 51 -2.74 -1.28 6.58
C THR A 51 -3.89 -2.21 6.24
N LEU A 52 -5.13 -1.80 6.53
CA LEU A 52 -6.31 -2.59 6.17
C LEU A 52 -6.43 -2.79 4.66
N MET A 53 -6.14 -1.76 3.86
CA MET A 53 -6.13 -1.86 2.40
C MET A 53 -4.95 -2.69 1.87
N GLU A 54 -3.81 -2.70 2.55
CA GLU A 54 -2.65 -3.54 2.21
C GLU A 54 -2.96 -5.03 2.40
N ILE A 55 -3.55 -5.39 3.54
CA ILE A 55 -3.97 -6.77 3.86
C ILE A 55 -5.02 -7.24 2.84
N ALA A 56 -5.99 -6.38 2.51
CA ALA A 56 -7.02 -6.71 1.53
C ALA A 56 -6.44 -7.04 0.15
N HIS A 57 -5.38 -6.35 -0.30
CA HIS A 57 -4.69 -6.72 -1.55
C HIS A 57 -3.94 -8.04 -1.44
N ALA A 58 -3.32 -8.32 -0.29
CA ALA A 58 -2.55 -9.54 -0.10
C ALA A 58 -3.41 -10.82 0.06
N ALA A 59 -4.73 -10.69 0.22
CA ALA A 59 -5.64 -11.83 0.36
C ALA A 59 -5.72 -12.76 -0.87
N GLY A 60 -5.06 -12.43 -1.98
CA GLY A 60 -5.01 -13.28 -3.18
C GLY A 60 -3.72 -13.18 -4.00
N MET A 61 -2.71 -12.44 -3.53
CA MET A 61 -1.42 -12.29 -4.23
C MET A 61 -0.32 -11.86 -3.26
N LYS A 62 0.94 -12.19 -3.60
CA LYS A 62 2.09 -11.56 -2.94
C LYS A 62 2.17 -10.12 -3.42
N VAL A 63 2.29 -9.19 -2.49
CA VAL A 63 2.37 -7.77 -2.81
C VAL A 63 3.67 -7.18 -2.32
N CYS A 64 4.22 -6.28 -3.12
CA CYS A 64 5.36 -5.47 -2.74
C CYS A 64 5.07 -3.99 -2.96
N LYS A 65 5.81 -3.11 -2.28
CA LYS A 65 5.76 -1.67 -2.57
C LYS A 65 7.14 -1.06 -2.52
N LEU A 66 7.36 -0.05 -3.36
CA LEU A 66 8.45 0.89 -3.21
C LEU A 66 7.98 2.07 -2.37
N VAL A 67 8.83 2.51 -1.45
CA VAL A 67 8.58 3.70 -0.65
C VAL A 67 9.72 4.68 -0.86
N GLU A 68 9.36 5.92 -1.12
CA GLU A 68 10.30 7.02 -1.21
C GLU A 68 11.07 7.18 0.12
N LEU A 69 12.39 7.26 0.07
CA LEU A 69 13.25 7.29 1.26
C LEU A 69 12.97 8.50 2.17
N ARG A 70 12.42 9.58 1.60
CA ARG A 70 12.03 10.79 2.36
C ARG A 70 10.65 10.68 3.02
N ASN A 71 9.89 9.62 2.73
CA ASN A 71 8.59 9.38 3.35
C ASN A 71 8.76 8.69 4.71
N LEU A 72 9.31 9.44 5.67
CA LEU A 72 9.66 8.94 7.01
C LEU A 72 8.47 8.29 7.71
N SER A 73 7.27 8.87 7.58
CA SER A 73 6.05 8.30 8.16
C SER A 73 5.77 6.87 7.67
N THR A 74 5.97 6.61 6.37
CA THR A 74 5.75 5.28 5.80
C THR A 74 6.87 4.32 6.17
N LEU A 75 8.12 4.79 6.22
CA LEU A 75 9.27 3.99 6.67
C LEU A 75 9.10 3.56 8.13
N ASP A 76 8.81 4.50 9.02
CA ASP A 76 8.57 4.25 10.44
C ASP A 76 7.40 3.30 10.65
N SER A 77 6.31 3.46 9.88
CA SER A 77 5.18 2.54 9.91
C SER A 77 5.56 1.15 9.40
N SER A 78 6.43 1.05 8.40
CA SER A 78 6.89 -0.24 7.85
C SER A 78 7.77 -0.96 8.87
N LYS A 79 8.69 -0.26 9.53
CA LYS A 79 9.58 -0.80 10.59
C LYS A 79 8.82 -1.37 11.78
N ARG A 80 7.68 -0.78 12.14
CA ARG A 80 6.82 -1.26 13.24
C ARG A 80 5.81 -2.33 12.81
N SER A 81 5.65 -2.57 11.52
CA SER A 81 4.63 -3.49 11.00
C SER A 81 5.07 -4.93 11.22
N LYS A 82 4.18 -5.77 11.78
CA LYS A 82 4.39 -7.22 11.80
C LYS A 82 4.24 -7.88 10.43
N TYR A 83 3.74 -7.13 9.45
CA TYR A 83 3.38 -7.64 8.13
C TYR A 83 4.42 -7.32 7.05
N TRP A 84 5.16 -6.22 7.21
CA TRP A 84 6.08 -5.73 6.20
C TRP A 84 7.51 -6.12 6.57
N THR A 85 8.22 -6.74 5.62
CA THR A 85 9.66 -6.95 5.73
C THR A 85 10.38 -5.93 4.85
N LEU A 86 11.32 -5.19 5.43
CA LEU A 86 12.21 -4.28 4.71
C LEU A 86 13.38 -5.06 4.10
N ALA A 87 13.53 -4.98 2.78
CA ALA A 87 14.74 -5.48 2.12
C ALA A 87 15.97 -4.60 2.46
N LYS A 88 17.15 -5.20 2.39
CA LYS A 88 18.44 -4.53 2.56
C LYS A 88 19.38 -4.93 1.44
N GLU A 89 20.19 -4.01 0.96
CA GLU A 89 21.27 -4.25 0.01
C GLU A 89 22.56 -3.63 0.55
N ASN A 90 23.63 -4.42 0.71
CA ASN A 90 24.91 -3.96 1.27
C ASN A 90 24.75 -3.20 2.60
N ASP A 91 23.92 -3.73 3.50
CA ASP A 91 23.51 -3.12 4.79
C ASP A 91 22.82 -1.75 4.70
N LYS A 92 22.56 -1.26 3.49
CA LYS A 92 21.71 -0.09 3.24
C LYS A 92 20.27 -0.54 3.11
N GLU A 93 19.37 0.15 3.81
CA GLU A 93 17.93 -0.08 3.70
C GLU A 93 17.50 0.25 2.26
N VAL A 94 17.14 -0.77 1.48
CA VAL A 94 16.55 -0.62 0.15
C VAL A 94 15.09 -0.98 0.28
N VAL A 95 14.23 0.02 0.15
CA VAL A 95 12.84 -0.10 0.56
C VAL A 95 12.01 -0.82 -0.49
N ILE A 96 12.18 -2.14 -0.54
CA ILE A 96 11.19 -3.07 -1.08
C ILE A 96 10.52 -3.69 0.13
N ASN A 97 9.27 -3.29 0.33
CA ASN A 97 8.41 -3.80 1.37
C ASN A 97 7.71 -5.05 0.82
N TYR A 98 7.90 -6.21 1.44
CA TYR A 98 7.15 -7.45 1.12
C TYR A 98 6.11 -7.72 2.20
N LEU A 99 4.87 -7.98 1.78
CA LEU A 99 3.81 -8.40 2.67
C LEU A 99 3.79 -9.93 2.71
N ASP A 100 4.14 -10.51 3.85
CA ASP A 100 4.08 -11.95 4.09
C ASP A 100 3.04 -12.24 5.19
N LEU A 101 1.86 -12.69 4.77
CA LEU A 101 0.75 -12.99 5.67
C LEU A 101 0.82 -14.40 6.27
N PHE A 102 1.78 -15.25 5.87
CA PHE A 102 1.78 -16.69 6.16
C PHE A 102 3.05 -17.21 6.85
N LYS A 103 3.73 -16.37 7.64
CA LYS A 103 4.75 -16.87 8.58
C LYS A 103 4.12 -17.67 9.71
#